data_AF-A0A7Y5KW23-F1
#
_entry.id   AF-A0A7Y5KW23-F1
#
_cell.length_a   1.000
_cell.length_b   1.000
_cell.length_c   1.000
_cell.angle_alpha   90.00
_cell.angle_beta   90.00
_cell.angle_gamma   90.00
#
_symmetry.space_group_name_H-M   'P 1'
#
loop_
_entity.id
_entity.type
_entity.pdbx_description
1 polymer ?
#
loop_
_entity_poly.entity_id
_entity_poly.type
_entity_poly.pdbx_seq_one_letter_code
_entity_poly.pdbx_strand_id
1 'polypeptide(L)'
;MSMANELKVIRSWKVELEEMSGLAVREGDAGLEILAIADNVHHLAVMPISQPDAKRLGKPYVKLGKLIGKKGASQWEAVATDDAGNVFVLEENPGGVIGFSRELDRVLGRIELDVEDMALVPGWKTDANSRGEGLLLLANGHLLLAKEKRPPMLVEVAPLGVEAQGVTGAALRPGTFTLDGDVRFAAVAVWSLANDLGDVSDIAATADGRLFAVSDQSNVLVEIALPLDPASAVAIVKTRWQLPAEIQKAEGLVMRADGAPVIGVDCKSSLHDLFLLEPIGE
;
A
#
# COMPACT_ATOMS: atom_id res chain seq x y z
N MET A 1 -29.92 -2.48 -0.56
CA MET A 1 -28.64 -2.39 -1.31
C MET A 1 -28.64 -1.04 -1.99
N SER A 2 -27.89 -0.07 -1.47
CA SER A 2 -27.67 1.19 -2.20
C SER A 2 -26.86 0.87 -3.46
N MET A 3 -27.18 1.52 -4.58
CA MET A 3 -26.36 1.39 -5.78
C MET A 3 -24.95 1.85 -5.46
N ALA A 4 -23.93 1.04 -5.78
CA ALA A 4 -22.55 1.45 -5.64
C ALA A 4 -22.32 2.67 -6.54
N ASN A 5 -21.60 3.67 -6.03
CA ASN A 5 -21.18 4.80 -6.85
C ASN A 5 -20.17 4.29 -7.88
N GLU A 6 -20.41 4.52 -9.17
CA GLU A 6 -19.47 4.15 -10.23
C GLU A 6 -18.43 5.26 -10.41
N LEU A 7 -17.15 4.89 -10.42
CA LEU A 7 -16.06 5.80 -10.77
C LEU A 7 -15.79 5.75 -12.28
N LYS A 8 -15.17 6.82 -12.80
CA LYS A 8 -14.73 6.89 -14.21
C LYS A 8 -13.22 6.97 -14.31
N VAL A 9 -12.66 6.27 -15.31
CA VAL A 9 -11.26 6.44 -15.71
C VAL A 9 -11.11 7.79 -16.42
N ILE A 10 -10.25 8.66 -15.88
CA ILE A 10 -9.85 9.91 -16.54
C ILE A 10 -8.68 9.65 -17.47
N ARG A 11 -7.69 8.85 -17.04
CA ARG A 11 -6.49 8.52 -17.81
C ARG A 11 -5.98 7.13 -17.45
N SER A 12 -5.22 6.54 -18.36
CA SER A 12 -4.52 5.28 -18.13
C SER A 12 -3.15 5.27 -18.81
N TRP A 13 -2.21 4.56 -18.21
CA TRP A 13 -0.81 4.47 -18.65
C TRP A 13 -0.36 3.01 -18.68
N LYS A 14 0.71 2.75 -19.44
CA LYS A 14 1.50 1.53 -19.32
C LYS A 14 2.80 1.83 -18.56
N VAL A 15 2.98 1.14 -17.45
CA VAL A 15 4.21 0.97 -16.71
C VAL A 15 4.87 -0.30 -17.25
N GLU A 16 6.13 -0.26 -17.70
CA GLU A 16 6.80 -1.48 -18.20
C GLU A 16 7.27 -2.41 -17.05
N LEU A 17 6.39 -2.62 -16.06
CA LEU A 17 6.62 -3.41 -14.85
C LEU A 17 5.57 -4.53 -14.80
N GLU A 18 6.02 -5.77 -15.00
CA GLU A 18 5.14 -6.95 -14.93
C GLU A 18 4.91 -7.34 -13.47
N GLU A 19 3.69 -7.78 -13.15
CA GLU A 19 3.30 -8.21 -11.80
C GLU A 19 3.40 -7.07 -10.77
N MET A 20 2.80 -5.92 -11.11
CA MET A 20 2.71 -4.77 -10.21
C MET A 20 1.91 -5.14 -8.96
N SER A 21 2.51 -4.88 -7.79
CA SER A 21 1.94 -5.22 -6.49
C SER A 21 1.53 -3.98 -5.69
N GLY A 22 2.38 -2.95 -5.64
CA GLY A 22 2.15 -1.78 -4.80
C GLY A 22 2.43 -0.45 -5.47
N LEU A 23 1.74 0.60 -5.01
CA LEU A 23 1.94 1.98 -5.44
C LEU A 23 2.20 2.92 -4.25
N ALA A 24 3.01 3.95 -4.45
CA ALA A 24 3.16 5.07 -3.53
C ALA A 24 3.28 6.38 -4.29
N VAL A 25 3.14 7.50 -3.57
CA VAL A 25 3.41 8.84 -4.11
C VAL A 25 4.43 9.56 -3.24
N ARG A 26 5.30 10.36 -3.84
CA ARG A 26 6.20 11.26 -3.10
C ARG A 26 6.48 12.53 -3.87
N GLU A 27 6.90 13.57 -3.16
CA GLU A 27 7.45 14.77 -3.78
C GLU A 27 8.90 14.55 -4.23
N GLY A 28 9.08 14.44 -5.54
CA GLY A 28 10.39 14.41 -6.20
C GLY A 28 10.86 15.80 -6.62
N ASP A 29 12.06 15.88 -7.20
CA ASP A 29 12.67 17.16 -7.57
C ASP A 29 11.94 17.85 -8.73
N ALA A 30 11.24 17.07 -9.56
CA ALA A 30 10.40 17.55 -10.66
C ALA A 30 8.90 17.66 -10.29
N GLY A 31 8.57 17.56 -8.99
CA GLY A 31 7.22 17.50 -8.45
C GLY A 31 6.78 16.08 -8.11
N LEU A 32 5.48 15.86 -8.03
CA LEU A 32 4.88 14.61 -7.57
C LEU A 32 5.23 13.42 -8.47
N GLU A 33 5.75 12.36 -7.85
CA GLU A 33 6.13 11.09 -8.47
C GLU A 33 5.22 9.96 -7.97
N ILE A 34 4.83 9.05 -8.87
CA ILE A 34 4.32 7.72 -8.53
C ILE A 34 5.49 6.77 -8.48
N LEU A 35 5.52 5.99 -7.42
CA LEU A 35 6.38 4.84 -7.24
C LEU A 35 5.56 3.57 -7.50
N ALA A 36 6.15 2.61 -8.20
CA ALA A 36 5.54 1.29 -8.37
C ALA A 36 6.58 0.19 -8.15
N ILE A 37 6.14 -0.89 -7.49
CA ILE A 37 6.92 -2.11 -7.26
C ILE A 37 6.23 -3.31 -7.89
N ALA A 38 6.98 -4.41 -8.00
CA ALA A 38 6.49 -5.70 -8.43
C ALA A 38 7.06 -6.81 -7.55
N ASP A 39 6.40 -7.97 -7.55
CA ASP A 39 6.76 -9.15 -6.75
C ASP A 39 7.89 -10.01 -7.38
N ASN A 40 8.17 -9.81 -8.66
CA ASN A 40 9.09 -10.65 -9.44
C ASN A 40 10.49 -10.02 -9.64
N VAL A 41 10.66 -8.74 -9.31
CA VAL A 41 11.92 -8.01 -9.46
C VAL A 41 12.14 -6.99 -8.36
N HIS A 42 13.39 -6.83 -7.95
CA HIS A 42 13.82 -5.79 -6.98
C HIS A 42 14.04 -4.43 -7.66
N HIS A 43 13.04 -3.97 -8.39
CA HIS A 43 13.03 -2.71 -9.12
C HIS A 43 11.96 -1.78 -8.55
N LEU A 44 12.28 -0.50 -8.47
CA LEU A 44 11.32 0.56 -8.16
C LEU A 44 11.14 1.42 -9.41
N ALA A 45 9.93 1.46 -9.96
CA ALA A 45 9.56 2.42 -10.98
C ALA A 45 9.37 3.79 -10.33
N VAL A 46 9.92 4.85 -10.93
CA VAL A 46 9.73 6.23 -10.47
C VAL A 46 9.23 7.05 -11.65
N MET A 47 8.04 7.63 -11.52
CA MET A 47 7.33 8.23 -12.64
C MET A 47 6.70 9.57 -12.25
N PRO A 48 7.04 10.69 -12.91
CA PRO A 48 6.38 11.97 -12.63
C PRO A 48 4.91 11.93 -13.07
N ILE A 49 3.99 12.37 -12.20
CA ILE A 49 2.55 12.46 -12.50
C ILE A 49 2.27 13.54 -13.56
N SER A 50 3.14 14.55 -13.65
CA SER A 50 2.99 15.73 -14.50
C SER A 50 3.31 15.52 -15.99
N GLN A 51 3.49 14.28 -16.48
CA GLN A 51 3.70 13.99 -17.91
C GLN A 51 2.38 13.59 -18.61
N PRO A 52 1.54 14.54 -19.05
CA PRO A 52 0.17 14.29 -19.50
C PRO A 52 0.06 13.47 -20.80
N ASP A 53 1.10 13.45 -21.64
CA ASP A 53 1.03 12.90 -23.01
C ASP A 53 1.78 11.56 -23.18
N ALA A 54 2.47 11.10 -22.14
CA ALA A 54 3.24 9.86 -22.22
C ALA A 54 2.29 8.66 -22.13
N LYS A 55 1.98 8.00 -23.26
CA LYS A 55 1.22 6.72 -23.25
C LYS A 55 1.98 5.57 -22.58
N ARG A 56 3.30 5.73 -22.44
CA ARG A 56 4.21 4.80 -21.78
C ARG A 56 5.12 5.61 -20.87
N LEU A 57 5.22 5.18 -19.62
CA LEU A 57 6.20 5.71 -18.69
C LEU A 57 7.45 4.84 -18.86
N GLY A 58 8.41 5.34 -19.63
CA GLY A 58 9.65 4.62 -19.95
C GLY A 58 10.57 4.44 -18.74
N LYS A 59 11.54 3.52 -18.85
CA LYS A 59 12.54 3.17 -17.81
C LYS A 59 13.25 4.39 -17.20
N PRO A 60 12.99 4.70 -15.93
CA PRO A 60 14.07 4.61 -14.97
C PRO A 60 13.64 3.76 -13.76
N TYR A 61 13.74 2.45 -13.90
CA TYR A 61 13.71 1.59 -12.73
C TYR A 61 15.00 1.77 -11.95
N VAL A 62 14.89 2.02 -10.64
CA VAL A 62 16.03 1.92 -9.75
C VAL A 62 16.20 0.47 -9.32
N LYS A 63 17.40 -0.09 -9.54
CA LYS A 63 17.70 -1.49 -9.20
C LYS A 63 18.16 -1.60 -7.76
N LEU A 64 17.20 -1.75 -6.86
CA LEU A 64 17.44 -1.81 -5.42
C LEU A 64 18.01 -3.15 -4.94
N GLY A 65 17.85 -4.23 -5.72
CA GLY A 65 18.37 -5.57 -5.35
C GLY A 65 19.87 -5.59 -5.01
N LYS A 66 20.68 -4.71 -5.63
CA LYS A 66 22.11 -4.58 -5.30
C LYS A 66 22.36 -4.04 -3.90
N LEU A 67 21.54 -3.10 -3.44
CA LEU A 67 21.69 -2.47 -2.12
C LEU A 67 21.40 -3.45 -0.98
N ILE A 68 20.50 -4.40 -1.22
CA ILE A 68 20.12 -5.44 -0.25
C ILE A 68 20.78 -6.80 -0.53
N GLY A 69 21.66 -6.89 -1.53
CA GLY A 69 22.35 -8.13 -1.89
C GLY A 69 21.47 -9.26 -2.43
N LYS A 70 20.25 -8.97 -2.92
CA LYS A 70 19.28 -9.97 -3.41
C LYS A 70 19.17 -10.01 -4.94
N LYS A 71 18.75 -11.16 -5.46
CA LYS A 71 18.46 -11.45 -6.88
C LYS A 71 17.22 -12.33 -6.98
N GLY A 72 16.54 -12.32 -8.13
CA GLY A 72 15.33 -13.10 -8.37
C GLY A 72 14.07 -12.34 -7.97
N ALA A 73 12.99 -13.09 -7.72
CA ALA A 73 11.71 -12.58 -7.22
C ALA A 73 11.92 -11.80 -5.92
N SER A 74 11.30 -10.62 -5.85
CA SER A 74 11.38 -9.71 -4.71
C SER A 74 10.40 -10.08 -3.61
N GLN A 75 9.23 -10.63 -3.97
CA GLN A 75 8.11 -10.83 -3.04
C GLN A 75 7.78 -9.52 -2.32
N TRP A 76 7.81 -8.42 -3.08
CA TRP A 76 7.45 -7.10 -2.59
C TRP A 76 5.99 -6.88 -2.89
N GLU A 77 5.23 -6.55 -1.86
CA GLU A 77 3.77 -6.47 -1.96
C GLU A 77 3.27 -5.03 -1.86
N ALA A 78 3.84 -4.24 -0.95
CA ALA A 78 3.44 -2.84 -0.74
C ALA A 78 4.63 -1.88 -0.75
N VAL A 79 4.37 -0.62 -1.09
CA VAL A 79 5.33 0.47 -0.96
C VAL A 79 4.68 1.69 -0.32
N ALA A 80 5.41 2.35 0.56
CA ALA A 80 4.99 3.59 1.22
C ALA A 80 6.14 4.59 1.25
N THR A 81 5.82 5.85 1.51
CA THR A 81 6.77 6.96 1.55
C THR A 81 6.50 7.85 2.76
N ASP A 82 7.55 8.49 3.25
CA ASP A 82 7.45 9.51 4.29
C ASP A 82 7.61 10.92 3.70
N ASP A 83 7.42 11.95 4.54
CA ASP A 83 7.55 13.36 4.12
C ASP A 83 8.98 13.76 3.72
N ALA A 84 9.99 12.98 4.14
CA ALA A 84 11.36 13.19 3.69
C ALA A 84 11.62 12.58 2.30
N GLY A 85 10.66 11.82 1.76
CA GLY A 85 10.74 11.13 0.48
C GLY A 85 11.47 9.79 0.56
N ASN A 86 11.76 9.29 1.76
CA ASN A 86 12.26 7.94 1.97
C ASN A 86 11.21 6.92 1.52
N VAL A 87 11.66 5.75 1.08
CA VAL A 87 10.81 4.71 0.50
C VAL A 87 10.87 3.47 1.37
N PHE A 88 9.70 2.93 1.72
CA PHE A 88 9.55 1.77 2.58
C PHE A 88 8.83 0.69 1.78
N VAL A 89 9.44 -0.49 1.67
CA VAL A 89 8.89 -1.59 0.86
C VAL A 89 8.58 -2.77 1.76
N LEU A 90 7.33 -3.24 1.72
CA LEU A 90 6.88 -4.46 2.39
C LEU A 90 7.32 -5.68 1.57
N GLU A 91 7.96 -6.62 2.23
CA GLU A 91 8.42 -7.89 1.69
C GLU A 91 7.73 -9.03 2.41
N GLU A 92 7.06 -9.90 1.66
CA GLU A 92 6.23 -10.97 2.20
C GLU A 92 7.05 -12.06 2.90
N ASN A 93 8.21 -12.42 2.35
CA ASN A 93 9.06 -13.49 2.88
C ASN A 93 10.54 -13.04 2.85
N PRO A 94 11.19 -12.83 4.02
CA PRO A 94 10.84 -13.32 5.36
C PRO A 94 9.81 -12.53 6.17
N GLY A 95 9.06 -11.59 5.58
CA GLY A 95 8.11 -10.75 6.31
C GLY A 95 8.82 -9.56 6.93
N GLY A 96 8.66 -8.38 6.37
CA GLY A 96 9.35 -7.20 6.88
C GLY A 96 9.21 -5.98 5.98
N VAL A 97 9.62 -4.82 6.50
CA VAL A 97 9.69 -3.58 5.73
C VAL A 97 11.14 -3.16 5.58
N ILE A 98 11.59 -2.85 4.36
CA ILE A 98 12.92 -2.33 4.09
C ILE A 98 12.80 -0.83 3.83
N GLY A 99 13.54 -0.01 4.58
CA GLY A 99 13.65 1.42 4.32
C GLY A 99 14.81 1.76 3.40
N PHE A 100 14.55 2.58 2.40
CA PHE A 100 15.52 3.16 1.48
C PHE A 100 15.50 4.68 1.63
N SER A 101 16.67 5.30 1.51
CA SER A 101 16.76 6.76 1.48
C SER A 101 16.00 7.35 0.29
N ARG A 102 15.61 8.64 0.38
CA ARG A 102 15.07 9.42 -0.74
C ARG A 102 15.82 9.23 -2.07
N GLU A 103 17.15 9.30 -2.02
CA GLU A 103 18.03 9.16 -3.20
C GLU A 103 18.15 7.74 -3.72
N LEU A 104 17.54 6.76 -3.04
CA LEU A 104 17.55 5.34 -3.38
C LEU A 104 18.97 4.75 -3.54
N ASP A 105 19.93 5.28 -2.80
CA ASP A 105 21.35 4.89 -2.84
C ASP A 105 21.83 4.16 -1.58
N ARG A 106 21.04 4.21 -0.50
CA ARG A 106 21.32 3.49 0.76
C ARG A 106 20.06 2.84 1.35
N VAL A 107 20.29 1.78 2.12
CA VAL A 107 19.32 1.16 3.02
C VAL A 107 19.38 1.91 4.36
N LEU A 108 18.22 2.33 4.87
CA LEU A 108 18.09 2.97 6.19
C LEU A 108 18.04 1.94 7.31
N GLY A 109 17.45 0.78 7.04
CA GLY A 109 17.30 -0.33 7.97
C GLY A 109 16.19 -1.28 7.54
N ARG A 110 15.93 -2.29 8.36
CA ARG A 110 14.81 -3.22 8.19
C ARG A 110 13.95 -3.27 9.45
N ILE A 111 12.63 -3.30 9.24
CA ILE A 111 11.65 -3.65 10.26
C ILE A 111 11.29 -5.12 10.05
N GLU A 112 11.70 -5.99 10.98
CA GLU A 112 11.21 -7.36 11.05
C GLU A 112 9.80 -7.35 11.64
N LEU A 113 8.84 -7.95 10.94
CA LEU A 113 7.45 -8.03 11.38
C LEU A 113 7.25 -9.30 12.20
N ASP A 114 7.35 -9.15 13.51
CA ASP A 114 7.14 -10.20 14.50
C ASP A 114 5.66 -10.30 14.88
N VAL A 115 4.85 -10.87 13.99
CA VAL A 115 3.43 -11.15 14.24
C VAL A 115 3.29 -12.48 14.99
N GLU A 116 4.10 -12.66 16.04
CA GLU A 116 4.30 -13.93 16.73
C GLU A 116 3.04 -14.50 17.38
N ASP A 117 2.16 -13.61 17.84
CA ASP A 117 0.90 -13.95 18.47
C ASP A 117 -0.17 -14.34 17.42
N MET A 118 -0.25 -15.65 17.19
CA MET A 118 -1.23 -16.26 16.28
C MET A 118 -2.69 -15.95 16.66
N ALA A 119 -2.97 -15.49 17.89
CA ALA A 119 -4.32 -15.11 18.30
C ALA A 119 -4.79 -13.83 17.63
N LEU A 120 -3.88 -12.90 17.32
CA LEU A 120 -4.23 -11.61 16.74
C LEU A 120 -4.37 -11.69 15.21
N VAL A 121 -3.45 -12.37 14.52
CA VAL A 121 -3.44 -12.41 13.05
C VAL A 121 -3.44 -13.86 12.52
N PRO A 122 -4.63 -14.48 12.40
CA PRO A 122 -4.77 -15.83 11.86
C PRO A 122 -4.09 -16.02 10.50
N GLY A 123 -3.33 -17.09 10.34
CA GLY A 123 -2.75 -17.50 9.05
C GLY A 123 -1.34 -16.97 8.75
N TRP A 124 -0.88 -15.92 9.44
CA TRP A 124 0.38 -15.23 9.12
C TRP A 124 1.63 -16.13 9.09
N LYS A 125 1.74 -17.06 10.04
CA LYS A 125 2.86 -18.02 10.10
C LYS A 125 2.68 -19.23 9.19
N THR A 126 1.44 -19.65 9.00
CA THR A 126 1.10 -20.92 8.32
C THR A 126 0.95 -20.77 6.82
N ASP A 127 0.73 -19.55 6.34
CA ASP A 127 0.68 -19.22 4.92
C ASP A 127 1.78 -18.20 4.64
N ALA A 128 2.86 -18.64 4.00
CA ALA A 128 3.97 -17.77 3.63
C ALA A 128 3.57 -16.74 2.56
N ASN A 129 2.45 -16.97 1.88
CA ASN A 129 1.87 -16.14 0.83
C ASN A 129 0.63 -15.37 1.35
N SER A 130 0.66 -14.93 2.61
CA SER A 130 -0.38 -14.05 3.17
C SER A 130 0.16 -13.20 4.34
N ARG A 131 1.27 -12.49 4.12
CA ARG A 131 1.97 -11.68 5.15
C ARG A 131 1.91 -10.17 4.90
N GLY A 132 0.90 -9.74 4.17
CA GLY A 132 0.52 -8.33 4.02
C GLY A 132 0.71 -7.84 2.59
N GLU A 133 -0.28 -7.09 2.10
CA GLU A 133 -0.37 -6.60 0.72
C GLU A 133 -0.33 -5.07 0.64
N GLY A 134 -0.77 -4.41 1.71
CA GLY A 134 -0.80 -2.94 1.79
C GLY A 134 -0.06 -2.42 3.00
N LEU A 135 0.50 -1.21 2.88
CA LEU A 135 1.36 -0.59 3.90
C LEU A 135 1.10 0.92 4.00
N LEU A 136 0.87 1.40 5.21
CA LEU A 136 0.93 2.82 5.56
C LEU A 136 1.87 3.07 6.73
N LEU A 137 2.65 4.14 6.63
CA LEU A 137 3.46 4.68 7.72
C LEU A 137 2.58 5.62 8.55
N LEU A 138 2.48 5.38 9.85
CA LEU A 138 1.67 6.21 10.74
C LEU A 138 2.53 7.27 11.42
N ALA A 139 1.97 8.47 11.60
CA ALA A 139 2.66 9.62 12.21
C ALA A 139 3.11 9.38 13.67
N ASN A 140 2.55 8.37 14.34
CA ASN A 140 2.95 7.94 15.68
C ASN A 140 4.11 6.91 15.68
N GLY A 141 4.70 6.61 14.52
CA GLY A 141 5.81 5.66 14.39
C GLY A 141 5.37 4.19 14.30
N HIS A 142 4.07 3.94 14.16
CA HIS A 142 3.51 2.61 13.90
C HIS A 142 3.36 2.37 12.39
N LEU A 143 3.04 1.15 11.99
CA LEU A 143 2.60 0.85 10.62
C LEU A 143 1.16 0.33 10.66
N LEU A 144 0.41 0.61 9.59
CA LEU A 144 -0.83 -0.10 9.30
C LEU A 144 -0.59 -1.02 8.11
N LEU A 145 -0.89 -2.29 8.29
CA LEU A 145 -0.78 -3.31 7.24
C LEU A 145 -2.18 -3.76 6.81
N ALA A 146 -2.36 -4.01 5.52
CA ALA A 146 -3.49 -4.78 5.02
C ALA A 146 -3.07 -6.24 4.84
N LYS A 147 -3.82 -7.17 5.44
CA LYS A 147 -3.68 -8.61 5.19
C LYS A 147 -4.80 -9.06 4.27
N GLU A 148 -4.41 -9.63 3.13
CA GLU A 148 -5.27 -9.90 1.98
C GLU A 148 -6.54 -10.70 2.30
N LYS A 149 -6.38 -11.94 2.73
CA LYS A 149 -7.45 -12.94 2.72
C LYS A 149 -7.33 -13.90 3.89
N ARG A 150 -8.40 -14.63 4.13
CA ARG A 150 -8.50 -15.68 5.17
C ARG A 150 -8.13 -15.20 6.60
N PRO A 151 -8.91 -14.29 7.21
CA PRO A 151 -9.82 -13.30 6.58
C PRO A 151 -9.06 -12.03 6.18
N PRO A 152 -9.66 -11.15 5.34
CA PRO A 152 -9.17 -9.79 5.12
C PRO A 152 -9.19 -8.98 6.43
N MET A 153 -8.10 -8.28 6.75
CA MET A 153 -8.02 -7.47 7.96
C MET A 153 -6.99 -6.35 7.83
N LEU A 154 -7.13 -5.36 8.71
CA LEU A 154 -6.12 -4.34 8.97
C LEU A 154 -5.37 -4.69 10.25
N VAL A 155 -4.06 -4.48 10.27
CA VAL A 155 -3.18 -4.80 11.40
C VAL A 155 -2.34 -3.57 11.75
N GLU A 156 -2.51 -3.05 12.96
CA GLU A 156 -1.57 -2.07 13.53
C GLU A 156 -0.36 -2.82 14.07
N VAL A 157 0.84 -2.43 13.63
CA VAL A 157 2.10 -2.95 14.14
C VAL A 157 2.95 -1.81 14.70
N ALA A 158 3.62 -2.07 15.81
CA ALA A 158 4.39 -1.08 16.56
C ALA A 158 5.72 -1.66 17.04
N PRO A 159 6.70 -0.84 17.44
CA PRO A 159 7.91 -1.33 18.09
C PRO A 159 7.60 -2.25 19.27
N LEU A 160 8.46 -3.23 19.55
CA LEU A 160 8.26 -4.16 20.66
C LEU A 160 8.01 -3.43 22.00
N GLY A 161 6.96 -3.83 22.70
CA GLY A 161 6.57 -3.28 24.00
C GLY A 161 5.78 -1.96 23.93
N VAL A 162 5.45 -1.48 22.73
CA VAL A 162 4.55 -0.35 22.53
C VAL A 162 3.11 -0.87 22.42
N GLU A 163 2.18 -0.21 23.11
CA GLU A 163 0.76 -0.56 23.10
C GLU A 163 0.04 -0.05 21.85
N ALA A 164 -1.09 -0.67 21.52
CA ALA A 164 -1.96 -0.20 20.45
C ALA A 164 -2.46 1.22 20.72
N GLN A 165 -2.48 2.06 19.68
CA GLN A 165 -3.01 3.42 19.76
C GLN A 165 -4.23 3.59 18.85
N GLY A 166 -4.48 2.66 17.94
CA GLY A 166 -5.52 2.76 16.95
C GLY A 166 -5.13 3.69 15.80
N VAL A 167 -6.03 3.80 14.83
CA VAL A 167 -5.80 4.63 13.65
C VAL A 167 -6.80 5.78 13.64
N THR A 168 -6.29 7.00 13.69
CA THR A 168 -7.08 8.22 13.54
C THR A 168 -6.71 8.93 12.25
N GLY A 169 -7.54 9.86 11.78
CA GLY A 169 -7.16 10.68 10.62
C GLY A 169 -5.88 11.47 10.84
N ALA A 170 -5.54 11.86 12.08
CA ALA A 170 -4.27 12.52 12.38
C ALA A 170 -3.07 11.57 12.26
N ALA A 171 -3.23 10.29 12.61
CA ALA A 171 -2.18 9.28 12.47
C ALA A 171 -1.87 8.93 11.01
N LEU A 172 -2.85 9.09 10.11
CA LEU A 172 -2.71 8.86 8.67
C LEU A 172 -2.11 10.04 7.90
N ARG A 173 -1.94 11.20 8.55
CA ARG A 173 -1.35 12.35 7.88
C ARG A 173 0.11 12.06 7.54
N PRO A 174 0.58 12.51 6.37
CA PRO A 174 1.98 12.42 6.02
C PRO A 174 2.86 13.01 7.12
N GLY A 175 3.99 12.37 7.35
CA GLY A 175 4.97 12.73 8.37
C GLY A 175 6.30 12.02 8.09
N THR A 176 7.36 12.44 8.77
CA THR A 176 8.64 11.72 8.70
C THR A 176 8.57 10.43 9.52
N PHE A 177 9.03 9.32 8.94
CA PHE A 177 9.08 8.03 9.63
C PHE A 177 10.53 7.69 9.98
N THR A 178 10.82 7.50 11.27
CA THR A 178 12.20 7.28 11.72
C THR A 178 12.55 5.79 11.65
N LEU A 179 13.53 5.45 10.84
CA LEU A 179 14.17 4.13 10.80
C LEU A 179 15.68 4.31 10.71
N ASP A 180 16.39 3.82 11.73
CA ASP A 180 17.86 3.84 11.80
C ASP A 180 18.35 2.47 12.25
N GLY A 181 18.79 1.68 11.28
CA GLY A 181 19.18 0.29 11.50
C GLY A 181 18.00 -0.67 11.63
N ASP A 182 18.31 -1.89 12.04
CA ASP A 182 17.34 -2.98 12.08
C ASP A 182 16.56 -2.99 13.40
N VAL A 183 15.24 -3.11 13.31
CA VAL A 183 14.30 -3.09 14.42
C VAL A 183 13.25 -4.19 14.26
N ARG A 184 12.55 -4.53 15.34
CA ARG A 184 11.46 -5.51 15.35
C ARG A 184 10.16 -4.83 15.77
N PHE A 185 9.09 -5.08 15.03
CA PHE A 185 7.75 -4.59 15.33
C PHE A 185 6.82 -5.78 15.56
N ALA A 186 5.85 -5.64 16.46
CA ALA A 186 4.83 -6.66 16.70
C ALA A 186 3.43 -6.11 16.39
N ALA A 187 2.49 -7.02 16.08
CA ALA A 187 1.09 -6.66 15.97
C ALA A 187 0.52 -6.28 17.34
N VAL A 188 -0.17 -5.14 17.39
CA VAL A 188 -0.73 -4.58 18.63
C VAL A 188 -2.25 -4.43 18.57
N ALA A 189 -2.84 -4.25 17.38
CA ALA A 189 -4.28 -4.26 17.18
C ALA A 189 -4.66 -4.81 15.80
N VAL A 190 -5.88 -5.33 15.69
CA VAL A 190 -6.41 -5.94 14.46
C VAL A 190 -7.88 -5.59 14.27
N TRP A 191 -8.26 -5.35 13.02
CA TRP A 191 -9.63 -5.08 12.63
C TRP A 191 -10.02 -5.93 11.44
N SER A 192 -10.96 -6.85 11.65
CA SER A 192 -11.55 -7.64 10.58
C SER A 192 -12.35 -6.73 9.65
N LEU A 193 -12.21 -6.96 8.35
CA LEU A 193 -13.04 -6.32 7.35
C LEU A 193 -14.24 -7.19 6.98
N ALA A 194 -15.21 -6.58 6.31
CA ALA A 194 -16.42 -7.28 5.91
C ALA A 194 -16.08 -8.42 4.92
N ASN A 195 -16.62 -9.62 5.17
CA ASN A 195 -16.34 -10.80 4.35
C ASN A 195 -16.78 -10.66 2.88
N ASP A 196 -17.71 -9.76 2.61
CA ASP A 196 -18.21 -9.49 1.26
C ASP A 196 -17.24 -8.66 0.40
N LEU A 197 -16.11 -8.20 0.95
CA LEU A 197 -14.97 -7.71 0.16
C LEU A 197 -14.19 -8.85 -0.50
N GLY A 198 -14.17 -10.05 0.09
CA GLY A 198 -13.36 -11.17 -0.39
C GLY A 198 -11.88 -11.05 -0.02
N ASP A 199 -11.26 -9.93 -0.38
CA ASP A 199 -9.84 -9.62 -0.16
C ASP A 199 -9.60 -8.12 0.14
N VAL A 200 -8.34 -7.78 0.45
CA VAL A 200 -7.81 -6.42 0.39
C VAL A 200 -6.43 -6.45 -0.23
N SER A 201 -6.30 -5.83 -1.40
CA SER A 201 -5.09 -5.85 -2.20
C SER A 201 -4.15 -4.71 -1.80
N ASP A 202 -4.66 -3.53 -1.44
CA ASP A 202 -3.83 -2.44 -0.91
C ASP A 202 -4.68 -1.42 -0.13
N ILE A 203 -4.00 -0.53 0.60
CA ILE A 203 -4.58 0.56 1.38
C ILE A 203 -3.88 1.87 1.08
N ALA A 204 -4.65 2.96 1.09
CA ALA A 204 -4.12 4.30 0.89
C ALA A 204 -4.76 5.30 1.84
N ALA A 205 -3.99 6.34 2.18
CA ALA A 205 -4.50 7.49 2.92
C ALA A 205 -4.50 8.75 2.05
N THR A 206 -5.48 9.62 2.28
CA THR A 206 -5.46 10.99 1.78
C THR A 206 -4.73 11.92 2.75
N ALA A 207 -4.25 13.06 2.26
CA ALA A 207 -3.53 14.03 3.08
C ALA A 207 -4.36 14.64 4.23
N ASP A 208 -5.70 14.63 4.11
CA ASP A 208 -6.63 15.05 5.17
C ASP A 208 -6.91 13.95 6.20
N GLY A 209 -6.46 12.71 5.95
CA GLY A 209 -6.51 11.60 6.90
C GLY A 209 -7.71 10.68 6.75
N ARG A 210 -8.19 10.43 5.52
CA ARG A 210 -9.17 9.36 5.23
C ARG A 210 -8.44 8.09 4.83
N LEU A 211 -9.01 6.94 5.16
CA LEU A 211 -8.46 5.62 4.85
C LEU A 211 -9.27 4.94 3.76
N PHE A 212 -8.59 4.43 2.75
CA PHE A 212 -9.18 3.68 1.64
C PHE A 212 -8.52 2.32 1.50
N ALA A 213 -9.28 1.36 0.97
CA ALA A 213 -8.80 0.04 0.61
C ALA A 213 -9.35 -0.37 -0.76
N VAL A 214 -8.56 -1.11 -1.53
CA VAL A 214 -8.98 -1.71 -2.80
C VAL A 214 -9.09 -3.22 -2.67
N SER A 215 -10.03 -3.81 -3.39
CA SER A 215 -10.23 -5.26 -3.47
C SER A 215 -10.30 -5.68 -4.93
N ASP A 216 -9.51 -6.69 -5.28
CA ASP A 216 -9.47 -7.29 -6.60
C ASP A 216 -10.66 -8.24 -6.83
N GLN A 217 -11.07 -9.00 -5.81
CA GLN A 217 -12.10 -10.03 -5.93
C GLN A 217 -13.50 -9.42 -6.05
N SER A 218 -13.75 -8.34 -5.31
CA SER A 218 -15.00 -7.59 -5.38
C SER A 218 -14.95 -6.43 -6.37
N ASN A 219 -13.76 -6.12 -6.90
CA ASN A 219 -13.48 -5.04 -7.85
C ASN A 219 -14.00 -3.67 -7.35
N VAL A 220 -13.68 -3.34 -6.09
CA VAL A 220 -14.22 -2.15 -5.40
C VAL A 220 -13.10 -1.35 -4.76
N LEU A 221 -13.36 -0.04 -4.66
CA LEU A 221 -12.68 0.86 -3.74
C LEU A 221 -13.63 1.13 -2.58
N VAL A 222 -13.12 1.11 -1.35
CA VAL A 222 -13.90 1.42 -0.15
C VAL A 222 -13.22 2.44 0.71
N GLU A 223 -14.02 3.28 1.38
CA GLU A 223 -13.55 4.14 2.46
C GLU A 223 -13.83 3.43 3.78
N ILE A 224 -12.80 3.34 4.63
CA ILE A 224 -12.90 2.77 5.96
C ILE A 224 -13.18 3.89 6.96
N ALA A 225 -14.20 3.69 7.81
CA ALA A 225 -14.56 4.65 8.84
C ALA A 225 -13.45 4.72 9.91
N LEU A 226 -13.10 5.95 10.28
CA LEU A 226 -12.17 6.24 11.37
C LEU A 226 -12.92 6.85 12.58
N PRO A 227 -12.40 6.65 13.80
CA PRO A 227 -11.16 5.95 14.13
C PRO A 227 -11.28 4.41 14.08
N LEU A 228 -10.16 3.73 13.84
CA LEU A 228 -10.00 2.31 14.17
C LEU A 228 -9.62 2.22 15.65
N ASP A 229 -10.60 1.96 16.50
CA ASP A 229 -10.44 1.81 17.95
C ASP A 229 -9.84 0.43 18.28
N PRO A 230 -8.70 0.34 19.01
CA PRO A 230 -8.13 -0.95 19.44
C PRO A 230 -9.07 -1.83 20.26
N ALA A 231 -10.09 -1.25 20.90
CA ALA A 231 -11.12 -2.01 21.62
C ALA A 231 -12.17 -2.64 20.70
N SER A 232 -12.21 -2.24 19.42
CA SER A 232 -13.05 -2.85 18.38
C SER A 232 -12.27 -3.90 17.60
N ALA A 233 -12.92 -5.01 17.26
CA ALA A 233 -12.34 -6.05 16.41
C ALA A 233 -12.71 -5.90 14.93
N VAL A 234 -13.47 -4.85 14.55
CA VAL A 234 -14.05 -4.70 13.21
C VAL A 234 -13.80 -3.30 12.65
N ALA A 235 -13.36 -3.25 11.39
CA ALA A 235 -13.28 -2.04 10.59
C ALA A 235 -14.57 -1.86 9.79
N ILE A 236 -15.17 -0.67 9.86
CA ILE A 236 -16.46 -0.40 9.21
C ILE A 236 -16.22 0.22 7.84
N VAL A 237 -16.78 -0.36 6.79
CA VAL A 237 -16.84 0.27 5.46
C VAL A 237 -17.86 1.41 5.49
N LYS A 238 -17.39 2.65 5.33
CA LYS A 238 -18.22 3.85 5.30
C LYS A 238 -18.90 4.03 3.95
N THR A 239 -18.16 3.83 2.86
CA THR A 239 -18.67 4.01 1.49
C THR A 239 -17.94 3.06 0.55
N ARG A 240 -18.65 2.66 -0.52
CA ARG A 240 -18.17 1.71 -1.53
C ARG A 240 -18.40 2.27 -2.93
N TRP A 241 -17.36 2.17 -3.76
CA TRP A 241 -17.38 2.50 -5.17
C TRP A 241 -17.06 1.27 -6.00
N GLN A 242 -17.82 1.06 -7.07
CA GLN A 242 -17.51 0.03 -8.04
C GLN A 242 -16.42 0.57 -8.98
N LEU A 243 -15.36 -0.21 -9.16
CA LEU A 243 -14.33 0.15 -10.13
C LEU A 243 -14.83 -0.07 -11.57
N PRO A 244 -14.39 0.76 -12.53
CA PRO A 244 -14.62 0.55 -13.95
C PRO A 244 -14.27 -0.88 -14.40
N ALA A 245 -15.06 -1.46 -15.31
CA ALA A 245 -14.87 -2.84 -15.77
C ALA A 245 -13.52 -3.09 -16.49
N GLU A 246 -12.86 -2.03 -16.96
CA GLU A 246 -11.52 -2.07 -17.55
C GLU A 246 -10.39 -2.22 -16.51
N ILE A 247 -10.69 -2.01 -15.23
CA ILE A 247 -9.77 -2.25 -14.11
C ILE A 247 -10.13 -3.63 -13.56
N GLN A 248 -9.19 -4.56 -13.70
CA GLN A 248 -9.29 -5.93 -13.22
C GLN A 248 -8.00 -6.25 -12.49
N LYS A 249 -8.07 -7.00 -11.39
CA LYS A 249 -6.90 -7.37 -10.56
C LYS A 249 -6.21 -6.12 -10.03
N ALA A 250 -6.99 -5.26 -9.38
CA ALA A 250 -6.47 -4.05 -8.77
C ALA A 250 -5.59 -4.44 -7.60
N GLU A 251 -4.31 -4.10 -7.66
CA GLU A 251 -3.33 -4.43 -6.63
C GLU A 251 -2.92 -3.16 -5.89
N GLY A 252 -2.20 -2.24 -6.56
CA GLY A 252 -1.74 -1.00 -5.90
C GLY A 252 -2.78 0.12 -5.87
N LEU A 253 -2.78 0.91 -4.79
CA LEU A 253 -3.66 2.06 -4.59
C LEU A 253 -2.90 3.28 -4.03
N VAL A 254 -3.11 4.45 -4.63
CA VAL A 254 -2.73 5.74 -4.02
C VAL A 254 -3.83 6.78 -4.16
N MET A 255 -3.91 7.68 -3.19
CA MET A 255 -4.82 8.83 -3.24
C MET A 255 -4.04 10.11 -3.54
N ARG A 256 -4.43 10.82 -4.60
CA ARG A 256 -3.86 12.14 -4.91
C ARG A 256 -4.42 13.22 -3.98
N ALA A 257 -3.71 14.33 -3.87
CA ALA A 257 -4.12 15.48 -3.05
C ALA A 257 -5.47 16.10 -3.48
N ASP A 258 -5.88 15.91 -4.74
CA ASP A 258 -7.19 16.34 -5.25
C ASP A 258 -8.31 15.30 -4.98
N GLY A 259 -8.03 14.23 -4.23
CA GLY A 259 -8.98 13.16 -3.92
C GLY A 259 -9.15 12.12 -5.04
N ALA A 260 -8.38 12.22 -6.13
CA ALA A 260 -8.43 11.25 -7.22
C ALA A 260 -7.64 9.98 -6.87
N PRO A 261 -8.26 8.78 -6.94
CA PRO A 261 -7.55 7.51 -6.85
C PRO A 261 -6.65 7.28 -8.07
N VAL A 262 -5.49 6.70 -7.84
CA VAL A 262 -4.71 6.02 -8.88
C VAL A 262 -4.59 4.55 -8.51
N ILE A 263 -4.94 3.68 -9.45
CA ILE A 263 -4.98 2.23 -9.26
C ILE A 263 -3.98 1.57 -10.20
N GLY A 264 -3.16 0.69 -9.64
CA GLY A 264 -2.29 -0.23 -10.34
C GLY A 264 -2.96 -1.59 -10.49
N VAL A 265 -2.68 -2.32 -11.57
CA VAL A 265 -3.21 -3.68 -11.77
C VAL A 265 -2.13 -4.69 -12.06
N ASP A 266 -2.23 -5.87 -11.45
CA ASP A 266 -1.38 -7.01 -11.80
C ASP A 266 -1.84 -7.59 -13.15
N CYS A 267 -0.99 -7.38 -14.15
CA CYS A 267 -1.20 -7.98 -15.45
C CYS A 267 0.12 -8.23 -16.19
N LYS A 268 0.21 -9.40 -16.84
CA LYS A 268 1.39 -9.78 -17.64
C LYS A 268 1.41 -9.15 -19.03
N SER A 269 0.24 -8.76 -19.58
CA SER A 269 0.13 -8.36 -20.98
C SER A 269 -1.02 -7.38 -21.26
N SER A 270 -1.19 -6.36 -20.41
CA SER A 270 -2.15 -5.28 -20.69
C SER A 270 -1.53 -4.17 -21.55
N LEU A 271 -2.40 -3.41 -22.23
CA LEU A 271 -2.04 -2.13 -22.83
C LEU A 271 -1.91 -1.01 -21.80
N HIS A 272 -2.54 -1.16 -20.64
CA HIS A 272 -2.57 -0.20 -19.54
C HIS A 272 -2.62 -0.94 -18.21
N ASP A 273 -1.81 -0.51 -17.25
CA ASP A 273 -1.71 -1.11 -15.90
C ASP A 273 -1.71 -0.09 -14.77
N LEU A 274 -1.91 1.19 -15.10
CA LEU A 274 -2.05 2.28 -14.15
C LEU A 274 -3.20 3.18 -14.59
N PHE A 275 -4.15 3.45 -13.69
CA PHE A 275 -5.40 4.14 -14.00
C PHE A 275 -5.63 5.29 -13.03
N LEU A 276 -5.81 6.51 -13.54
CA LEU A 276 -6.28 7.65 -12.76
C LEU A 276 -7.80 7.74 -12.89
N LEU A 277 -8.47 7.72 -11.74
CA LEU A 277 -9.91 7.86 -11.65
C LEU A 277 -10.33 9.30 -11.36
N GLU A 278 -11.62 9.57 -11.45
CA GLU A 278 -12.18 10.84 -11.02
C GLU A 278 -12.06 11.08 -9.51
N PRO A 279 -11.92 12.35 -9.08
CA PRO A 279 -11.92 12.69 -7.67
C PRO A 279 -13.14 12.16 -6.92
N ILE A 280 -12.89 11.53 -5.78
CA ILE A 280 -13.94 11.14 -4.85
C ILE A 280 -14.28 12.36 -4.00
N GLY A 281 -15.55 12.76 -4.03
CA GLY A 281 -16.05 13.87 -3.21
C GLY A 281 -16.00 13.60 -1.71
N GLU A 282 -16.36 14.63 -0.95
CA GLU A 282 -16.67 14.51 0.48
C GLU A 282 -17.96 13.69 0.73
#